data_AF-J8EI35-F1
#
_entry.id   AF-J8EI35-F1
#
_cell.length_a   1.000
_cell.length_b   1.000
_cell.length_c   1.000
_cell.angle_alpha   90.00
_cell.angle_beta   90.00
_cell.angle_gamma   90.00
#
_symmetry.space_group_name_H-M   'P 1'
#
loop_
_entity.id
_entity.type
_entity.pdbx_description
1 polymer ?
#
loop_
_entity_poly.entity_id
_entity_poly.type
_entity_poly.pdbx_seq_one_letter_code
_entity_poly.pdbx_strand_id
1 'polypeptide(L)'
;MFQKPMKVLATSAILATTLLTPTITNSLTVQAETVAAQTTNQYEQREFELPGTGSFSSEAKRERRSEQKSYMPTGIYVKPNEQVTIEVSGTQKVRAIIGTHQYDKEWGKEVNLSPGSNTISSPNGGLLGFDNSQDTGAVKVKVTQGGSPVPFFELGKHTKEDWIAMMNMYPDAHAVQLKSEKAVLTVTRDSAQKYIVDQDPVPLLKKYDEMIRAQDKISGLSEKDPNPLHRSTRRIWAFVENPNKSDWGMYAGWDGAVFTTAGNAIESALNVNKFSWGQMHEAGHTREIHPLTWTDLHGMVDVTTNIYSLAAQKQLFPNQPTRLEKDGVYDKAFAYLKQTDKDYKNINDLFVKLVMLWQLNLAYGEDFYPNLHKLYRELPENQLQKTDEEKRQAFIYNTSKVAKQNLLPFFDQWGLKASQETRQKVEDLNSPTLIAPIWEATDTKPVKPLAVLSKKIMKASANSEESWHDPASNAIDDNPNTIWHSKWSTKNQYPYNLALDLGETKTINQVACLPRQDGSNNGRILNYNIYTSMDGSNYQKVTSGTWESNGGKEFATFEPVSAKYVKVEVTNGKNGYASIAEVDVLTDSSPVKP
;
A
#
# COMPACT_ATOMS: atom_id res chain seq x y z
N MET A 1 46.07 31.93 -63.20
CA MET A 1 47.51 32.11 -63.44
C MET A 1 48.22 30.81 -63.13
N PHE A 2 48.80 30.22 -64.18
CA PHE A 2 49.77 29.11 -64.27
C PHE A 2 49.51 27.83 -63.43
N GLN A 3 48.92 26.77 -64.00
CA GLN A 3 49.53 25.73 -64.87
C GLN A 3 50.44 24.72 -64.12
N LYS A 4 49.85 23.54 -63.84
CA LYS A 4 50.27 22.14 -64.12
C LYS A 4 51.53 21.93 -65.01
N PRO A 5 52.04 20.69 -65.23
CA PRO A 5 51.98 19.38 -64.52
C PRO A 5 53.35 18.64 -64.54
N MET A 6 53.45 17.38 -64.06
CA MET A 6 53.98 16.23 -64.85
C MET A 6 54.06 14.92 -64.04
N LYS A 7 53.47 13.86 -64.61
CA LYS A 7 53.79 12.44 -64.38
C LYS A 7 54.75 12.00 -65.49
N VAL A 8 55.82 11.27 -65.20
CA VAL A 8 56.51 10.35 -66.14
C VAL A 8 57.29 9.26 -65.37
N LEU A 9 56.77 8.03 -65.46
CA LEU A 9 57.39 6.75 -65.84
C LEU A 9 58.72 6.24 -65.23
N ALA A 10 58.57 5.08 -64.57
CA ALA A 10 59.10 3.75 -64.93
C ALA A 10 60.61 3.38 -64.86
N THR A 11 60.78 2.18 -64.30
CA THR A 11 61.78 1.12 -64.57
C THR A 11 63.23 1.29 -64.11
N SER A 12 63.64 0.51 -63.11
CA SER A 12 64.43 -0.71 -63.35
C SER A 12 64.61 -1.54 -62.08
N ALA A 13 64.47 -2.86 -62.24
CA ALA A 13 64.69 -3.88 -61.22
C ALA A 13 66.16 -4.31 -61.19
N ILE A 14 66.75 -4.52 -60.00
CA ILE A 14 67.82 -5.51 -59.78
C ILE A 14 67.64 -6.17 -58.39
N LEU A 15 67.85 -7.48 -58.42
CA LEU A 15 67.76 -8.55 -57.43
C LEU A 15 68.41 -8.35 -56.05
N ALA A 16 67.67 -8.88 -55.06
CA ALA A 16 68.11 -9.72 -53.94
C ALA A 16 69.07 -9.18 -52.87
N THR A 17 68.54 -9.02 -51.65
CA THR A 17 68.99 -9.81 -50.48
C THR A 17 67.97 -9.70 -49.35
N THR A 18 67.60 -10.86 -48.82
CA THR A 18 66.69 -11.08 -47.67
C THR A 18 67.20 -10.45 -46.38
N LEU A 19 66.34 -9.75 -45.67
CA LEU A 19 66.25 -9.70 -44.20
C LEU A 19 64.89 -9.08 -43.82
N LEU A 20 63.84 -9.90 -43.76
CA LEU A 20 62.58 -9.56 -43.13
C LEU A 20 62.78 -9.68 -41.61
N THR A 21 62.94 -8.56 -40.91
CA THR A 21 62.73 -8.48 -39.47
C THR A 21 61.23 -8.44 -39.18
N PRO A 22 60.65 -9.39 -38.42
CA PRO A 22 59.26 -9.32 -38.00
C PRO A 22 59.19 -8.52 -36.70
N THR A 23 59.13 -7.21 -36.78
CA THR A 23 58.82 -6.38 -35.61
C THR A 23 57.93 -5.24 -36.07
N ILE A 24 56.63 -5.37 -35.82
CA ILE A 24 55.58 -4.32 -35.70
C ILE A 24 54.18 -4.99 -35.69
N THR A 25 54.03 -6.25 -36.12
CA THR A 25 52.76 -6.97 -35.98
C THR A 25 52.38 -7.21 -34.52
N ASN A 26 53.31 -7.70 -33.68
CA ASN A 26 53.03 -7.98 -32.27
C ASN A 26 52.64 -6.73 -31.46
N SER A 27 53.18 -5.54 -31.76
CA SER A 27 52.88 -4.33 -30.99
C SER A 27 51.45 -3.83 -31.24
N LEU A 28 51.00 -3.93 -32.50
CA LEU A 28 49.65 -3.54 -32.91
C LEU A 28 48.60 -4.57 -32.48
N THR A 29 48.88 -5.87 -32.56
CA THR A 29 47.99 -6.89 -31.99
C THR A 29 47.95 -6.83 -30.47
N VAL A 30 49.08 -6.62 -29.78
CA VAL A 30 49.09 -6.45 -28.32
C VAL A 30 48.36 -5.17 -27.91
N GLN A 31 48.53 -4.04 -28.61
CA GLN A 31 47.75 -2.83 -28.32
C GLN A 31 46.26 -3.01 -28.64
N ALA A 32 45.89 -3.67 -29.73
CA ALA A 32 44.49 -3.96 -30.07
C ALA A 32 43.86 -4.95 -29.09
N GLU A 33 44.58 -5.99 -28.66
CA GLU A 33 44.15 -6.93 -27.62
C GLU A 33 44.07 -6.28 -26.25
N THR A 34 44.99 -5.37 -25.90
CA THR A 34 44.99 -4.65 -24.62
C THR A 34 43.87 -3.61 -24.58
N VAL A 35 43.62 -2.88 -25.68
CA VAL A 35 42.50 -1.95 -25.80
C VAL A 35 41.17 -2.71 -25.85
N ALA A 36 41.07 -3.81 -26.60
CA ALA A 36 39.90 -4.69 -26.62
C ALA A 36 39.62 -5.29 -25.23
N ALA A 37 40.65 -5.79 -24.53
CA ALA A 37 40.55 -6.33 -23.16
C ALA A 37 40.21 -5.24 -22.13
N GLN A 38 40.71 -4.01 -22.27
CA GLN A 38 40.32 -2.87 -21.45
C GLN A 38 38.87 -2.46 -21.70
N THR A 39 38.39 -2.48 -22.95
CA THR A 39 36.99 -2.20 -23.26
C THR A 39 36.04 -3.31 -22.80
N THR A 40 36.41 -4.60 -22.89
CA THR A 40 35.55 -5.70 -22.43
C THR A 40 35.34 -5.74 -20.92
N ASN A 41 36.28 -5.18 -20.14
CA ASN A 41 36.23 -5.18 -18.67
C ASN A 41 35.53 -3.93 -18.08
N GLN A 42 35.18 -2.93 -18.88
CA GLN A 42 34.67 -1.64 -18.35
C GLN A 42 33.35 -1.79 -17.56
N TYR A 43 32.45 -2.65 -18.03
CA TYR A 43 31.13 -2.87 -17.41
C TYR A 43 31.02 -4.19 -16.66
N GLU A 44 32.13 -4.91 -16.54
CA GLU A 44 32.15 -6.19 -15.85
C GLU A 44 32.29 -5.99 -14.33
N GLN A 45 31.31 -6.47 -13.57
CA GLN A 45 31.39 -6.54 -12.11
C GLN A 45 31.57 -7.99 -11.68
N ARG A 46 32.67 -8.27 -10.95
CA ARG A 46 32.96 -9.60 -10.39
C ARG A 46 33.04 -9.63 -8.87
N GLU A 47 33.04 -8.48 -8.21
CA GLU A 47 33.04 -8.35 -6.75
C GLU A 47 31.73 -7.76 -6.26
N PHE A 48 31.16 -8.38 -5.23
CA PHE A 48 29.84 -8.05 -4.69
C PHE A 48 29.90 -7.97 -3.18
N GLU A 49 29.38 -6.89 -2.62
CA GLU A 49 29.11 -6.77 -1.19
C GLU A 49 27.62 -7.05 -0.95
N LEU A 50 27.32 -8.22 -0.40
CA LEU A 50 25.96 -8.71 -0.25
C LEU A 50 25.43 -8.36 1.15
N PRO A 51 24.55 -7.36 1.30
CA PRO A 51 23.95 -7.05 2.60
C PRO A 51 23.06 -8.21 3.06
N GLY A 52 22.95 -8.39 4.37
CA GLY A 52 21.98 -9.29 4.98
C GLY A 52 20.57 -8.76 4.76
N THR A 53 19.77 -9.50 4.00
CA THR A 53 18.42 -9.12 3.59
C THR A 53 17.30 -9.90 4.27
N GLY A 54 17.64 -10.82 5.18
CA GLY A 54 16.71 -11.80 5.77
C GLY A 54 16.28 -12.86 4.74
N SER A 55 15.77 -14.00 5.17
CA SER A 55 15.31 -15.04 4.23
C SER A 55 13.96 -14.67 3.58
N PHE A 56 13.73 -15.06 2.33
CA PHE A 56 12.45 -14.76 1.65
C PHE A 56 11.23 -15.31 2.41
N SER A 57 11.35 -16.47 3.05
CA SER A 57 10.27 -17.10 3.81
C SER A 57 10.02 -16.41 5.14
N SER A 58 11.07 -16.00 5.86
CA SER A 58 10.92 -15.20 7.09
C SER A 58 10.31 -13.83 6.81
N GLU A 59 10.72 -13.16 5.73
CA GLU A 59 10.14 -11.87 5.32
C GLU A 59 8.66 -12.00 4.96
N ALA A 60 8.30 -13.02 4.16
CA ALA A 60 6.91 -13.29 3.79
C ALA A 60 6.05 -13.61 5.02
N LYS A 61 6.56 -14.43 5.95
CA LYS A 61 5.89 -14.73 7.22
C LYS A 61 5.70 -13.48 8.07
N ARG A 62 6.73 -12.63 8.21
CA ARG A 62 6.65 -11.36 8.96
C ARG A 62 5.59 -10.43 8.38
N GLU A 63 5.59 -10.27 7.06
CA GLU A 63 4.68 -9.38 6.35
C GLU A 63 3.29 -9.99 6.10
N ARG A 64 3.09 -11.27 6.44
CA ARG A 64 1.84 -12.04 6.29
C ARG A 64 1.35 -12.16 4.84
N ARG A 65 2.30 -12.28 3.90
CA ARG A 65 2.07 -12.35 2.45
C ARG A 65 2.73 -13.57 1.81
N SER A 66 2.52 -13.74 0.52
CA SER A 66 3.17 -14.80 -0.27
C SER A 66 4.69 -14.64 -0.34
N GLU A 67 5.39 -15.76 -0.44
CA GLU A 67 6.84 -15.84 -0.62
C GLU A 67 7.29 -15.26 -1.97
N GLN A 68 8.48 -14.65 -1.97
CA GLN A 68 9.12 -14.04 -3.14
C GLN A 68 10.59 -14.40 -3.17
N LYS A 69 11.00 -15.29 -4.08
CA LYS A 69 12.35 -15.85 -4.18
C LYS A 69 13.31 -14.96 -4.97
N SER A 70 13.26 -13.65 -4.75
CA SER A 70 14.20 -12.73 -5.36
C SER A 70 15.62 -12.90 -4.80
N TYR A 71 16.62 -12.48 -5.56
CA TYR A 71 18.03 -12.53 -5.21
C TYR A 71 18.75 -11.30 -5.78
N MET A 72 19.97 -11.03 -5.31
CA MET A 72 20.79 -9.93 -5.82
C MET A 72 21.32 -10.29 -7.21
N PRO A 73 21.02 -9.50 -8.27
CA PRO A 73 21.53 -9.75 -9.62
C PRO A 73 23.03 -9.44 -9.70
N THR A 74 23.74 -10.12 -10.63
CA THR A 74 25.18 -9.93 -10.82
C THR A 74 25.57 -9.38 -12.19
N GLY A 75 24.69 -9.45 -13.19
CA GLY A 75 25.06 -9.17 -14.58
C GLY A 75 25.97 -10.23 -15.20
N ILE A 76 26.07 -11.43 -14.62
CA ILE A 76 26.89 -12.53 -15.13
C ILE A 76 25.98 -13.65 -15.62
N TYR A 77 26.21 -14.10 -16.86
CA TYR A 77 25.60 -15.29 -17.45
C TYR A 77 26.55 -16.47 -17.40
N VAL A 78 26.04 -17.63 -16.98
CA VAL A 78 26.78 -18.90 -16.94
C VAL A 78 26.18 -19.81 -18.01
N LYS A 79 27.01 -20.31 -18.94
CA LYS A 79 26.55 -21.22 -19.99
C LYS A 79 26.17 -22.59 -19.41
N PRO A 80 25.35 -23.39 -20.11
CA PRO A 80 25.11 -24.79 -19.78
C PRO A 80 26.41 -25.55 -19.47
N ASN A 81 26.49 -26.15 -18.29
CA ASN A 81 27.61 -26.91 -17.77
C ASN A 81 28.93 -26.14 -17.58
N GLU A 82 28.96 -24.81 -17.78
CA GLU A 82 30.13 -23.99 -17.48
C GLU A 82 30.40 -24.00 -15.98
N GLN A 83 31.69 -24.14 -15.61
CA GLN A 83 32.12 -24.03 -14.23
C GLN A 83 32.44 -22.57 -13.90
N VAL A 84 31.97 -22.13 -12.74
CA VAL A 84 32.23 -20.80 -12.19
C VAL A 84 32.83 -20.97 -10.81
N THR A 85 33.95 -20.28 -10.56
CA THR A 85 34.62 -20.27 -9.27
C THR A 85 34.31 -18.99 -8.52
N ILE A 86 33.90 -19.14 -7.26
CA ILE A 86 33.37 -18.06 -6.42
C ILE A 86 34.08 -18.13 -5.07
N GLU A 87 34.71 -17.02 -4.69
CA GLU A 87 35.32 -16.83 -3.38
C GLU A 87 34.34 -16.13 -2.45
N VAL A 88 34.05 -16.72 -1.29
CA VAL A 88 33.19 -16.15 -0.26
C VAL A 88 34.04 -15.74 0.94
N SER A 89 34.07 -14.45 1.25
CA SER A 89 34.83 -13.92 2.38
C SER A 89 34.09 -14.09 3.70
N GLY A 90 34.84 -14.09 4.81
CA GLY A 90 34.28 -14.11 6.16
C GLY A 90 33.94 -15.52 6.65
N THR A 91 32.89 -15.64 7.45
CA THR A 91 32.50 -16.91 8.10
C THR A 91 31.07 -17.35 7.78
N GLN A 92 30.29 -16.48 7.15
CA GLN A 92 28.88 -16.74 6.84
C GLN A 92 28.75 -17.47 5.51
N LYS A 93 27.75 -18.35 5.42
CA LYS A 93 27.35 -18.99 4.17
C LYS A 93 26.41 -18.08 3.41
N VAL A 94 26.50 -18.11 2.08
CA VAL A 94 25.58 -17.43 1.16
C VAL A 94 25.06 -18.44 0.13
N ARG A 95 24.00 -18.10 -0.57
CA ARG A 95 23.47 -18.95 -1.64
C ARG A 95 23.76 -18.33 -3.00
N ALA A 96 24.20 -19.14 -3.95
CA ALA A 96 24.26 -18.81 -5.37
C ALA A 96 23.06 -19.44 -6.10
N ILE A 97 22.55 -18.74 -7.10
CA ILE A 97 21.48 -19.20 -7.97
C ILE A 97 21.96 -19.04 -9.42
N ILE A 98 21.86 -20.09 -10.24
CA ILE A 98 22.15 -20.02 -11.68
C ILE A 98 20.85 -20.32 -12.43
N GLY A 99 20.23 -19.26 -12.96
CA GLY A 99 18.95 -19.27 -13.67
C GLY A 99 17.90 -18.34 -13.06
N THR A 100 17.04 -17.79 -13.90
CA THR A 100 15.89 -16.94 -13.53
C THR A 100 14.62 -17.66 -13.99
N HIS A 101 13.87 -18.25 -13.06
CA HIS A 101 12.61 -18.91 -13.42
C HIS A 101 11.61 -17.91 -14.05
N GLN A 102 10.72 -18.40 -14.92
CA GLN A 102 9.88 -17.64 -15.87
C GLN A 102 10.63 -17.05 -17.07
N TYR A 103 11.83 -16.49 -16.86
CA TYR A 103 12.70 -16.08 -17.97
C TYR A 103 13.31 -17.28 -18.68
N ASP A 104 13.98 -18.13 -17.89
CA ASP A 104 14.41 -19.46 -18.28
C ASP A 104 13.23 -20.44 -18.10
N LYS A 105 13.20 -21.49 -18.93
CA LYS A 105 12.15 -22.53 -18.85
C LYS A 105 12.16 -23.30 -17.54
N GLU A 106 13.36 -23.56 -17.03
CA GLU A 106 13.59 -24.37 -15.84
C GLU A 106 13.89 -23.47 -14.63
N TRP A 107 13.66 -24.02 -13.43
CA TRP A 107 14.08 -23.35 -12.20
C TRP A 107 15.60 -23.18 -12.14
N GLY A 108 16.04 -22.05 -11.56
CA GLY A 108 17.45 -21.80 -11.32
C GLY A 108 18.04 -22.81 -10.34
N LYS A 109 19.27 -23.26 -10.61
CA LYS A 109 19.99 -24.16 -9.70
C LYS A 109 20.50 -23.38 -8.50
N GLU A 110 20.00 -23.71 -7.32
CA GLU A 110 20.42 -23.12 -6.05
C GLU A 110 21.59 -23.93 -5.43
N VAL A 111 22.65 -23.25 -4.98
CA VAL A 111 23.82 -23.87 -4.33
C VAL A 111 24.24 -23.06 -3.11
N ASN A 112 24.39 -23.73 -1.96
CA ASN A 112 24.97 -23.10 -0.76
C ASN A 112 26.49 -23.01 -0.90
N LEU A 113 27.03 -21.80 -0.78
CA LEU A 113 28.45 -21.52 -0.80
C LEU A 113 28.99 -21.41 0.63
N SER A 114 30.08 -22.11 0.89
CA SER A 114 30.81 -22.00 2.17
C SER A 114 31.88 -20.90 2.07
N PRO A 115 32.36 -20.34 3.19
CA PRO A 115 33.53 -19.48 3.18
C PRO A 115 34.73 -20.11 2.45
N GLY A 116 35.46 -19.31 1.69
CA GLY A 116 36.53 -19.76 0.81
C GLY A 116 36.09 -19.97 -0.65
N SER A 117 36.86 -20.76 -1.38
CA SER A 117 36.64 -21.03 -2.80
C SER A 117 35.61 -22.12 -3.04
N ASN A 118 34.64 -21.86 -3.92
CA ASN A 118 33.58 -22.77 -4.32
C ASN A 118 33.57 -22.85 -5.85
N THR A 119 33.46 -24.05 -6.43
CA THR A 119 33.25 -24.23 -7.88
C THR A 119 31.89 -24.86 -8.12
N ILE A 120 31.06 -24.19 -8.91
CA ILE A 120 29.68 -24.59 -9.19
C ILE A 120 29.41 -24.57 -10.70
N SER A 121 28.37 -25.28 -11.13
CA SER A 121 27.87 -25.29 -12.51
C SER A 121 26.39 -25.63 -12.53
N SER A 122 25.68 -25.29 -13.61
CA SER A 122 24.28 -25.64 -13.84
C SER A 122 24.11 -26.32 -15.20
N PRO A 123 23.40 -27.45 -15.32
CA PRO A 123 23.14 -28.11 -16.60
C PRO A 123 22.45 -27.20 -17.63
N ASN A 124 21.59 -26.29 -17.17
CA ASN A 124 20.80 -25.41 -18.02
C ASN A 124 21.47 -24.04 -18.25
N GLY A 125 22.52 -23.72 -17.50
CA GLY A 125 23.07 -22.37 -17.45
C GLY A 125 22.06 -21.37 -16.87
N GLY A 126 22.29 -20.08 -17.12
CA GLY A 126 21.42 -18.98 -16.70
C GLY A 126 22.16 -17.84 -16.03
N LEU A 127 21.43 -16.78 -15.66
CA LEU A 127 22.00 -15.66 -14.92
C LEU A 127 22.41 -16.09 -13.51
N LEU A 128 23.59 -15.65 -13.08
CA LEU A 128 24.09 -15.84 -11.73
C LEU A 128 23.48 -14.77 -10.81
N GLY A 129 23.01 -15.21 -9.65
CA GLY A 129 22.52 -14.37 -8.57
C GLY A 129 23.05 -14.82 -7.23
N PHE A 130 23.06 -13.93 -6.25
CA PHE A 130 23.43 -14.24 -4.88
C PHE A 130 22.34 -13.88 -3.89
N ASP A 131 22.24 -14.67 -2.82
CA ASP A 131 21.34 -14.40 -1.71
C ASP A 131 22.06 -14.53 -0.37
N ASN A 132 22.09 -13.43 0.36
CA ASN A 132 22.50 -13.38 1.76
C ASN A 132 21.24 -13.30 2.64
N SER A 133 20.79 -14.46 3.09
CA SER A 133 19.57 -14.62 3.91
C SER A 133 19.76 -14.27 5.38
N GLN A 134 20.93 -13.78 5.78
CA GLN A 134 21.16 -13.28 7.14
C GLN A 134 20.36 -11.99 7.37
N ASP A 135 19.91 -11.75 8.60
CA ASP A 135 19.12 -10.55 8.94
C ASP A 135 19.97 -9.26 8.99
N THR A 136 21.27 -9.40 9.19
CA THR A 136 22.23 -8.30 9.33
C THR A 136 23.62 -8.67 8.80
N GLY A 137 24.50 -7.68 8.69
CA GLY A 137 25.87 -7.86 8.20
C GLY A 137 25.97 -7.77 6.68
N ALA A 138 27.17 -7.93 6.15
CA ALA A 138 27.43 -8.02 4.71
C ALA A 138 28.49 -9.08 4.44
N VAL A 139 28.35 -9.79 3.32
CA VAL A 139 29.31 -10.82 2.88
C VAL A 139 29.90 -10.40 1.54
N LYS A 140 31.23 -10.36 1.46
CA LYS A 140 31.92 -10.10 0.19
C LYS A 140 32.06 -11.38 -0.60
N VAL A 141 31.66 -11.34 -1.86
CA VAL A 141 31.72 -12.45 -2.80
C VAL A 141 32.45 -12.00 -4.06
N LYS A 142 33.37 -12.84 -4.56
CA LYS A 142 34.10 -12.58 -5.80
C LYS A 142 33.99 -13.74 -6.76
N VAL A 143 33.51 -13.49 -7.98
CA VAL A 143 33.55 -14.46 -9.08
C VAL A 143 34.94 -14.42 -9.71
N THR A 144 35.77 -15.41 -9.42
CA THR A 144 37.18 -15.42 -9.82
C THR A 144 37.41 -16.03 -11.19
N GLN A 145 36.54 -16.96 -11.62
CA GLN A 145 36.63 -17.65 -12.92
C GLN A 145 35.25 -18.02 -13.44
N GLY A 146 35.12 -18.09 -14.77
CA GLY A 146 33.88 -18.44 -15.46
C GLY A 146 32.84 -17.32 -15.46
N GLY A 147 31.81 -17.53 -16.27
CA GLY A 147 30.73 -16.58 -16.51
C GLY A 147 31.14 -15.44 -17.43
N SER A 148 30.19 -15.00 -18.27
CA SER A 148 30.33 -13.89 -19.20
C SER A 148 29.41 -12.74 -18.81
N PRO A 149 29.83 -11.47 -18.96
CA PRO A 149 28.98 -10.33 -18.66
C PRO A 149 27.78 -10.23 -19.62
N VAL A 150 26.68 -9.67 -19.12
CA VAL A 150 25.53 -9.22 -19.90
C VAL A 150 25.27 -7.72 -19.66
N PRO A 151 24.46 -7.03 -20.47
CA PRO A 151 24.06 -5.65 -20.17
C PRO A 151 23.40 -5.56 -18.79
N PHE A 152 24.06 -4.87 -17.85
CA PHE A 152 23.61 -4.73 -16.47
C PHE A 152 23.66 -3.27 -16.02
N PHE A 153 22.51 -2.60 -16.10
CA PHE A 153 22.38 -1.22 -15.69
C PHE A 153 21.99 -1.10 -14.22
N GLU A 154 22.84 -0.48 -13.42
CA GLU A 154 22.56 -0.10 -12.03
C GLU A 154 22.34 1.41 -11.83
N LEU A 155 21.19 1.78 -11.25
CA LEU A 155 20.82 3.15 -10.90
C LEU A 155 21.84 3.77 -9.94
N GLY A 156 22.30 4.99 -10.27
CA GLY A 156 23.29 5.72 -9.47
C GLY A 156 24.74 5.31 -9.76
N LYS A 157 24.97 4.22 -10.49
CA LYS A 157 26.29 3.77 -10.94
C LYS A 157 26.54 4.09 -12.42
N HIS A 158 25.54 3.92 -13.28
CA HIS A 158 25.69 4.07 -14.73
C HIS A 158 24.87 5.22 -15.31
N THR A 159 25.33 5.73 -16.45
CA THR A 159 24.72 6.81 -17.25
C THR A 159 23.99 6.26 -18.47
N LYS A 160 23.24 7.12 -19.19
CA LYS A 160 22.60 6.75 -20.46
C LYS A 160 23.63 6.30 -21.50
N GLU A 161 24.79 6.95 -21.52
CA GLU A 161 25.89 6.61 -22.43
C GLU A 161 26.45 5.21 -22.12
N ASP A 162 26.63 4.90 -20.84
CA ASP A 162 27.04 3.56 -20.40
C ASP A 162 26.00 2.51 -20.81
N TRP A 163 24.71 2.82 -20.66
CA TRP A 163 23.61 1.94 -21.05
C TRP A 163 23.66 1.57 -22.54
N ILE A 164 23.79 2.58 -23.41
CA ILE A 164 23.91 2.37 -24.86
C ILE A 164 25.18 1.56 -25.17
N ALA A 165 26.30 1.87 -24.51
CA ALA A 165 27.55 1.14 -24.69
C ALA A 165 27.44 -0.34 -24.29
N MET A 166 26.83 -0.65 -23.13
CA MET A 166 26.57 -2.02 -22.69
C MET A 166 25.71 -2.79 -23.72
N MET A 167 24.63 -2.17 -24.20
CA MET A 167 23.77 -2.80 -25.19
C MET A 167 24.53 -3.08 -26.50
N ASN A 168 25.40 -2.17 -26.96
CA ASN A 168 26.22 -2.41 -28.15
C ASN A 168 27.32 -3.47 -27.94
N MET A 169 27.90 -3.53 -26.74
CA MET A 169 29.03 -4.41 -26.43
C MET A 169 28.63 -5.90 -26.37
N TYR A 170 27.39 -6.21 -26.01
CA TYR A 170 26.94 -7.59 -25.78
C TYR A 170 25.78 -8.01 -26.72
N PRO A 171 25.99 -8.01 -28.06
CA PRO A 171 24.93 -8.18 -29.07
C PRO A 171 24.13 -9.48 -28.97
N ASP A 172 24.69 -10.51 -28.35
CA ASP A 172 24.09 -11.84 -28.22
C ASP A 172 23.86 -12.24 -26.75
N ALA A 173 23.72 -11.25 -25.87
CA ALA A 173 23.54 -11.49 -24.44
C ALA A 173 22.30 -12.36 -24.15
N HIS A 174 22.45 -13.33 -23.25
CA HIS A 174 21.35 -14.21 -22.81
C HIS A 174 20.16 -13.43 -22.26
N ALA A 175 20.42 -12.31 -21.56
CA ALA A 175 19.42 -11.46 -20.93
C ALA A 175 19.99 -10.05 -20.72
N VAL A 176 19.14 -9.13 -20.25
CA VAL A 176 19.48 -7.77 -19.81
C VAL A 176 18.93 -7.60 -18.41
N GLN A 177 19.71 -6.99 -17.51
CA GLN A 177 19.27 -6.64 -16.17
C GLN A 177 19.31 -5.13 -15.92
N LEU A 178 18.22 -4.58 -15.36
CA LEU A 178 18.18 -3.19 -14.87
C LEU A 178 17.84 -3.19 -13.38
N LYS A 179 18.71 -2.63 -12.56
CA LYS A 179 18.62 -2.62 -11.10
C LYS A 179 18.48 -1.21 -10.57
N SER A 180 17.45 -0.99 -9.77
CA SER A 180 17.29 0.19 -8.92
C SER A 180 17.71 -0.10 -7.48
N GLU A 181 17.32 0.76 -6.53
CA GLU A 181 17.52 0.47 -5.11
C GLU A 181 16.60 -0.67 -4.63
N LYS A 182 15.37 -0.73 -5.15
CA LYS A 182 14.32 -1.65 -4.69
C LYS A 182 13.90 -2.70 -5.71
N ALA A 183 14.23 -2.55 -6.98
CA ALA A 183 13.74 -3.40 -8.06
C ALA A 183 14.86 -3.94 -8.95
N VAL A 184 14.66 -5.13 -9.50
CA VAL A 184 15.42 -5.66 -10.63
C VAL A 184 14.45 -6.07 -11.73
N LEU A 185 14.73 -5.59 -12.94
CA LEU A 185 14.08 -6.03 -14.16
C LEU A 185 15.03 -7.01 -14.87
N THR A 186 14.57 -8.23 -15.13
CA THR A 186 15.28 -9.21 -15.98
C THR A 186 14.48 -9.40 -17.25
N VAL A 187 15.03 -8.97 -18.38
CA VAL A 187 14.33 -8.93 -19.67
C VAL A 187 15.18 -9.49 -20.80
N THR A 188 14.52 -9.84 -21.89
CA THR A 188 15.19 -10.23 -23.13
C THR A 188 15.90 -9.03 -23.73
N ARG A 189 17.00 -9.32 -24.42
CA ARG A 189 17.74 -8.30 -25.16
C ARG A 189 16.87 -7.61 -26.21
N ASP A 190 16.03 -8.36 -26.91
CA ASP A 190 15.14 -7.83 -27.96
C ASP A 190 14.11 -6.85 -27.39
N SER A 191 13.49 -7.17 -26.26
CA SER A 191 12.57 -6.25 -25.59
C SER A 191 13.29 -5.01 -25.06
N ALA A 192 14.50 -5.15 -24.51
CA ALA A 192 15.30 -4.00 -24.11
C ALA A 192 15.66 -3.10 -25.31
N GLN A 193 16.12 -3.70 -26.40
CA GLN A 193 16.43 -3.01 -27.66
C GLN A 193 15.20 -2.28 -28.22
N LYS A 194 14.02 -2.88 -28.12
CA LYS A 194 12.80 -2.30 -28.67
C LYS A 194 12.22 -1.17 -27.81
N TYR A 195 12.28 -1.33 -26.49
CA TYR A 195 11.48 -0.49 -25.59
C TYR A 195 12.26 0.48 -24.72
N ILE A 196 13.56 0.26 -24.46
CA ILE A 196 14.30 1.11 -23.51
C ILE A 196 15.70 1.54 -23.96
N VAL A 197 16.30 0.92 -24.98
CA VAL A 197 17.67 1.27 -25.42
C VAL A 197 17.84 2.74 -25.81
N ASP A 198 16.84 3.32 -26.48
CA ASP A 198 16.87 4.73 -26.92
C ASP A 198 16.47 5.72 -25.81
N GLN A 199 16.00 5.19 -24.69
CA GLN A 199 15.59 5.96 -23.51
C GLN A 199 16.73 6.06 -22.49
N ASP A 200 16.57 6.97 -21.55
CA ASP A 200 17.35 6.95 -20.31
C ASP A 200 16.66 5.97 -19.33
N PRO A 201 17.34 4.92 -18.81
CA PRO A 201 16.75 4.03 -17.81
C PRO A 201 16.49 4.69 -16.45
N VAL A 202 17.17 5.80 -16.13
CA VAL A 202 17.13 6.42 -14.79
C VAL A 202 15.71 6.83 -14.37
N PRO A 203 14.91 7.55 -15.18
CA PRO A 203 13.53 7.89 -14.82
C PRO A 203 12.63 6.66 -14.59
N LEU A 204 12.83 5.58 -15.37
CA LEU A 204 12.04 4.35 -15.20
C LEU A 204 12.34 3.70 -13.85
N LEU A 205 13.63 3.52 -13.52
CA LEU A 205 14.05 2.85 -12.28
C LEU A 205 13.66 3.65 -11.03
N LYS A 206 13.73 4.98 -11.08
CA LYS A 206 13.17 5.83 -10.01
C LYS A 206 11.67 5.64 -9.85
N LYS A 207 10.93 5.50 -10.95
CA LYS A 207 9.48 5.26 -10.92
C LYS A 207 9.14 3.92 -10.26
N TYR A 208 9.93 2.86 -10.50
CA TYR A 208 9.79 1.59 -9.79
C TYR A 208 10.07 1.72 -8.28
N ASP A 209 11.11 2.45 -7.90
CA ASP A 209 11.41 2.69 -6.48
C ASP A 209 10.29 3.50 -5.78
N GLU A 210 9.74 4.52 -6.44
CA GLU A 210 8.60 5.31 -5.94
C GLU A 210 7.32 4.46 -5.82
N MET A 211 7.03 3.62 -6.82
CA MET A 211 5.93 2.66 -6.79
C MET A 211 6.04 1.74 -5.58
N ILE A 212 7.20 1.09 -5.40
CA ILE A 212 7.46 0.15 -4.31
C ILE A 212 7.30 0.84 -2.96
N ARG A 213 7.85 2.05 -2.80
CA ARG A 213 7.71 2.81 -1.54
C ARG A 213 6.27 3.23 -1.25
N ALA A 214 5.46 3.55 -2.26
CA ALA A 214 4.04 3.83 -2.07
C ALA A 214 3.28 2.59 -1.58
N GLN A 215 3.62 1.43 -2.13
CA GLN A 215 3.00 0.18 -1.72
C GLN A 215 3.47 -0.28 -0.33
N ASP A 216 4.75 -0.11 -0.01
CA ASP A 216 5.28 -0.33 1.34
C ASP A 216 4.58 0.60 2.35
N LYS A 217 4.41 1.89 2.01
CA LYS A 217 3.73 2.88 2.86
C LYS A 217 2.31 2.42 3.18
N ILE A 218 1.48 2.04 2.19
CA ILE A 218 0.09 1.62 2.46
C ILE A 218 0.02 0.27 3.20
N SER A 219 1.05 -0.59 3.05
CA SER A 219 1.25 -1.77 3.91
C SER A 219 1.70 -1.40 5.34
N GLY A 220 1.88 -0.13 5.68
CA GLY A 220 2.39 0.30 6.98
C GLY A 220 3.83 -0.11 7.25
N LEU A 221 4.62 -0.27 6.19
CA LEU A 221 6.04 -0.55 6.23
C LEU A 221 6.84 0.74 5.98
N SER A 222 7.97 0.89 6.66
CA SER A 222 8.94 1.94 6.34
C SER A 222 10.37 1.48 6.58
N GLU A 223 11.32 2.04 5.83
CA GLU A 223 12.74 1.65 5.94
C GLU A 223 13.35 1.94 7.32
N LYS A 224 12.78 2.91 8.04
CA LYS A 224 13.31 3.45 9.30
C LYS A 224 12.41 3.14 10.50
N ASP A 225 11.44 2.25 10.36
CA ASP A 225 10.55 1.92 11.47
C ASP A 225 11.37 1.33 12.64
N PRO A 226 11.23 1.85 13.87
CA PRO A 226 11.95 1.31 15.01
C PRO A 226 11.57 -0.15 15.29
N ASN A 227 10.31 -0.54 15.03
CA ASN A 227 9.83 -1.91 15.19
C ASN A 227 10.22 -2.76 13.95
N PRO A 228 11.06 -3.80 14.10
CA PRO A 228 11.43 -4.68 12.99
C PRO A 228 10.24 -5.33 12.27
N LEU A 229 9.09 -5.51 12.94
CA LEU A 229 7.86 -6.04 12.34
C LEU A 229 7.26 -5.10 11.27
N HIS A 230 7.66 -3.83 11.25
CA HIS A 230 7.12 -2.80 10.37
C HIS A 230 8.20 -2.20 9.46
N ARG A 231 9.39 -2.81 9.42
CA ARG A 231 10.43 -2.40 8.49
C ARG A 231 10.12 -2.94 7.10
N SER A 232 10.26 -2.10 6.08
CA SER A 232 10.26 -2.55 4.69
C SER A 232 11.30 -3.65 4.50
N THR A 233 10.97 -4.67 3.70
CA THR A 233 11.94 -5.69 3.31
C THR A 233 13.16 -5.06 2.64
N ARG A 234 14.34 -5.64 2.93
CA ARG A 234 15.59 -5.27 2.26
C ARG A 234 15.85 -6.13 1.02
N ARG A 235 15.00 -7.13 0.77
CA ARG A 235 15.08 -7.94 -0.45
C ARG A 235 14.62 -7.10 -1.63
N ILE A 236 15.27 -7.29 -2.77
CA ILE A 236 14.92 -6.62 -4.03
C ILE A 236 13.62 -7.21 -4.59
N TRP A 237 12.77 -6.40 -5.19
CA TRP A 237 11.57 -6.85 -5.88
C TRP A 237 11.89 -7.20 -7.34
N ALA A 238 11.46 -8.37 -7.79
CA ALA A 238 11.77 -8.86 -9.13
C ALA A 238 10.62 -8.56 -10.11
N PHE A 239 11.01 -8.14 -11.31
CA PHE A 239 10.13 -7.93 -12.46
C PHE A 239 10.75 -8.70 -13.64
N VAL A 240 10.06 -9.72 -14.14
CA VAL A 240 10.65 -10.70 -15.05
C VAL A 240 9.86 -10.75 -16.36
N GLU A 241 10.57 -10.70 -17.48
CA GLU A 241 9.98 -11.03 -18.76
C GLU A 241 9.88 -12.55 -18.92
N ASN A 242 8.72 -13.07 -19.36
CA ASN A 242 8.56 -14.47 -19.74
C ASN A 242 8.46 -14.62 -21.27
N PRO A 243 9.55 -15.02 -21.95
CA PRO A 243 9.56 -15.29 -23.39
C PRO A 243 9.02 -16.67 -23.76
N ASN A 244 8.76 -17.53 -22.78
CA ASN A 244 8.37 -18.93 -22.98
C ASN A 244 6.86 -19.12 -23.07
N LYS A 245 6.06 -18.11 -22.70
CA LYS A 245 4.59 -18.16 -22.75
C LYS A 245 4.09 -17.51 -24.05
N SER A 246 3.26 -18.25 -24.79
CA SER A 246 2.73 -17.83 -26.10
C SER A 246 1.64 -16.77 -26.05
N ASP A 247 0.96 -16.65 -24.90
CA ASP A 247 -0.23 -15.83 -24.75
C ASP A 247 0.11 -14.53 -24.01
N TRP A 248 -0.61 -13.46 -24.34
CA TRP A 248 -0.47 -12.19 -23.62
C TRP A 248 -0.87 -12.35 -22.16
N GLY A 249 -0.07 -11.84 -21.24
CA GLY A 249 -0.44 -11.79 -19.83
C GLY A 249 0.56 -11.05 -18.95
N MET A 250 0.04 -10.67 -17.79
CA MET A 250 0.79 -10.23 -16.62
C MET A 250 0.31 -11.09 -15.45
N TYR A 251 1.21 -11.45 -14.55
CA TYR A 251 0.85 -12.22 -13.35
C TYR A 251 1.95 -12.08 -12.29
N ALA A 252 1.60 -12.34 -11.05
CA ALA A 252 2.54 -12.41 -9.95
C ALA A 252 2.72 -13.86 -9.46
N GLY A 253 3.90 -14.16 -8.95
CA GLY A 253 4.22 -15.49 -8.43
C GLY A 253 5.43 -15.44 -7.51
N TRP A 254 6.14 -16.57 -7.40
CA TRP A 254 7.35 -16.66 -6.57
C TRP A 254 8.50 -15.82 -7.13
N ASP A 255 8.44 -15.47 -8.41
CA ASP A 255 9.44 -14.76 -9.19
C ASP A 255 9.25 -13.23 -9.17
N GLY A 256 8.29 -12.73 -8.38
CA GLY A 256 7.85 -11.33 -8.45
C GLY A 256 6.74 -11.13 -9.47
N ALA A 257 6.75 -9.97 -10.11
CA ALA A 257 5.83 -9.61 -11.18
C ALA A 257 6.38 -10.08 -12.53
N VAL A 258 5.56 -10.77 -13.31
CA VAL A 258 5.95 -11.41 -14.58
C VAL A 258 5.14 -10.84 -15.73
N PHE A 259 5.81 -10.55 -16.84
CA PHE A 259 5.22 -9.96 -18.04
C PHE A 259 5.60 -10.80 -19.25
N THR A 260 4.64 -11.25 -20.04
CA THR A 260 4.95 -12.06 -21.22
C THR A 260 5.56 -11.20 -22.33
N THR A 261 6.51 -11.78 -23.08
CA THR A 261 6.95 -11.17 -24.35
C THR A 261 5.80 -11.15 -25.36
N ALA A 262 4.98 -12.21 -25.35
CA ALA A 262 3.79 -12.32 -26.18
C ALA A 262 2.85 -11.14 -26.00
N GLY A 263 2.36 -10.62 -27.14
CA GLY A 263 1.47 -9.46 -27.22
C GLY A 263 2.06 -8.15 -26.64
N ASN A 264 3.39 -8.07 -26.45
CA ASN A 264 4.09 -6.90 -25.92
C ASN A 264 3.69 -6.51 -24.49
N ALA A 265 3.29 -7.45 -23.62
CA ALA A 265 2.92 -7.11 -22.23
C ALA A 265 4.06 -6.40 -21.48
N ILE A 266 5.31 -6.79 -21.75
CA ILE A 266 6.52 -6.19 -21.19
C ILE A 266 6.75 -4.71 -21.58
N GLU A 267 6.13 -4.19 -22.65
CA GLU A 267 6.40 -2.83 -23.15
C GLU A 267 6.19 -1.77 -22.05
N SER A 268 5.07 -1.86 -21.34
CA SER A 268 4.73 -0.90 -20.29
C SER A 268 5.63 -0.98 -19.07
N ALA A 269 6.34 -2.10 -18.87
CA ALA A 269 7.33 -2.27 -17.82
C ALA A 269 8.68 -1.64 -18.19
N LEU A 270 8.99 -1.51 -19.48
CA LEU A 270 10.27 -0.99 -19.98
C LEU A 270 10.20 0.45 -20.49
N ASN A 271 9.01 0.96 -20.79
CA ASN A 271 8.84 2.31 -21.32
C ASN A 271 8.23 3.25 -20.27
N VAL A 272 9.02 4.22 -19.80
CA VAL A 272 8.61 5.15 -18.72
C VAL A 272 7.36 5.97 -19.04
N ASN A 273 7.11 6.22 -20.33
CA ASN A 273 5.96 6.96 -20.84
C ASN A 273 4.70 6.09 -21.00
N LYS A 274 4.86 4.76 -20.95
CA LYS A 274 3.77 3.78 -21.00
C LYS A 274 3.54 3.06 -19.67
N PHE A 275 4.29 3.42 -18.62
CA PHE A 275 4.13 2.86 -17.28
C PHE A 275 2.68 2.99 -16.80
N SER A 276 2.05 1.88 -16.42
CA SER A 276 0.59 1.82 -16.27
C SER A 276 0.13 0.89 -15.14
N TRP A 277 -1.18 0.61 -15.09
CA TRP A 277 -1.82 -0.20 -14.04
C TRP A 277 -1.22 -1.58 -13.87
N GLY A 278 -0.78 -2.23 -14.96
CA GLY A 278 -0.30 -3.62 -14.92
C GLY A 278 0.87 -3.82 -13.96
N GLN A 279 1.92 -2.99 -14.03
CA GLN A 279 3.08 -3.10 -13.14
C GLN A 279 2.71 -2.89 -11.67
N MET A 280 1.82 -1.93 -11.41
CA MET A 280 1.35 -1.60 -10.07
C MET A 280 0.50 -2.74 -9.48
N HIS A 281 -0.35 -3.36 -10.31
CA HIS A 281 -1.21 -4.47 -9.95
C HIS A 281 -0.42 -5.75 -9.65
N GLU A 282 0.49 -6.16 -10.52
CA GLU A 282 1.29 -7.36 -10.27
C GLU A 282 2.21 -7.19 -9.05
N ALA A 283 2.80 -6.00 -8.86
CA ALA A 283 3.55 -5.69 -7.64
C ALA A 283 2.66 -5.61 -6.38
N GLY A 284 1.36 -5.35 -6.56
CA GLY A 284 0.37 -5.38 -5.49
C GLY A 284 0.08 -6.79 -5.00
N HIS A 285 -0.02 -7.77 -5.90
CA HIS A 285 -0.22 -9.18 -5.56
C HIS A 285 0.88 -9.72 -4.65
N THR A 286 2.12 -9.24 -4.85
CA THR A 286 3.25 -9.64 -4.02
C THR A 286 3.25 -9.00 -2.62
N ARG A 287 2.23 -8.20 -2.27
CA ARG A 287 2.07 -7.52 -0.97
C ARG A 287 0.79 -7.90 -0.23
N GLU A 288 -0.11 -8.62 -0.89
CA GLU A 288 -1.40 -8.98 -0.31
C GLU A 288 -1.25 -9.71 1.02
N ILE A 289 -1.92 -9.19 2.03
CA ILE A 289 -1.86 -9.74 3.38
C ILE A 289 -2.96 -10.81 3.53
N HIS A 290 -2.56 -12.06 3.76
CA HIS A 290 -3.47 -13.21 3.73
C HIS A 290 -4.67 -13.11 4.71
N PRO A 291 -4.51 -12.59 5.95
CA PRO A 291 -5.62 -12.34 6.86
C PRO A 291 -6.70 -11.37 6.36
N LEU A 292 -6.41 -10.50 5.38
CA LEU A 292 -7.38 -9.59 4.76
C LEU A 292 -7.94 -10.10 3.43
N THR A 293 -7.48 -11.26 2.96
CA THR A 293 -7.76 -11.75 1.60
C THR A 293 -8.49 -13.09 1.68
N TRP A 294 -9.82 -13.05 1.53
CA TRP A 294 -10.66 -14.25 1.42
C TRP A 294 -10.82 -14.71 -0.04
N THR A 295 -11.00 -16.00 -0.27
CA THR A 295 -10.88 -16.64 -1.59
C THR A 295 -12.13 -17.38 -2.08
N ASP A 296 -13.21 -17.38 -1.30
CA ASP A 296 -14.51 -17.91 -1.71
C ASP A 296 -15.16 -17.08 -2.84
N LEU A 297 -16.39 -17.43 -3.24
CA LEU A 297 -17.05 -16.91 -4.45
C LEU A 297 -16.80 -15.42 -4.73
N HIS A 298 -16.32 -15.11 -5.95
CA HIS A 298 -15.86 -13.78 -6.38
C HIS A 298 -14.80 -13.17 -5.42
N GLY A 299 -13.80 -13.95 -5.02
CA GLY A 299 -12.84 -13.64 -3.95
C GLY A 299 -12.08 -12.32 -4.06
N MET A 300 -11.19 -12.08 -3.10
CA MET A 300 -10.58 -10.76 -2.91
C MET A 300 -9.20 -10.59 -3.52
N VAL A 301 -8.55 -11.63 -4.04
CA VAL A 301 -7.16 -11.55 -4.54
C VAL A 301 -7.01 -10.46 -5.61
N ASP A 302 -7.88 -10.41 -6.61
CA ASP A 302 -7.83 -9.34 -7.62
C ASP A 302 -8.44 -8.01 -7.14
N VAL A 303 -9.00 -7.97 -5.92
CA VAL A 303 -9.58 -6.77 -5.30
C VAL A 303 -8.56 -6.09 -4.39
N THR A 304 -8.04 -6.79 -3.37
CA THR A 304 -7.13 -6.26 -2.35
C THR A 304 -5.80 -5.81 -2.94
N THR A 305 -5.30 -6.52 -3.96
CA THR A 305 -4.13 -6.07 -4.74
C THR A 305 -4.26 -4.62 -5.23
N ASN A 306 -5.49 -4.21 -5.60
CA ASN A 306 -5.73 -2.89 -6.16
C ASN A 306 -5.75 -1.76 -5.13
N ILE A 307 -5.72 -2.05 -3.82
CA ILE A 307 -5.41 -1.05 -2.79
C ILE A 307 -3.98 -0.53 -3.00
N TYR A 308 -3.02 -1.43 -3.23
CA TYR A 308 -1.64 -1.09 -3.51
C TYR A 308 -1.50 -0.39 -4.88
N SER A 309 -2.28 -0.82 -5.88
CA SER A 309 -2.32 -0.16 -7.19
C SER A 309 -2.81 1.28 -7.10
N LEU A 310 -3.86 1.56 -6.33
CA LEU A 310 -4.36 2.92 -6.11
C LEU A 310 -3.35 3.79 -5.36
N ALA A 311 -2.70 3.25 -4.33
CA ALA A 311 -1.64 3.97 -3.61
C ALA A 311 -0.47 4.34 -4.52
N ALA A 312 0.01 3.38 -5.32
CA ALA A 312 1.04 3.62 -6.32
C ALA A 312 0.60 4.63 -7.38
N GLN A 313 -0.62 4.50 -7.92
CA GLN A 313 -1.16 5.42 -8.91
C GLN A 313 -1.17 6.86 -8.39
N LYS A 314 -1.66 7.07 -7.16
CA LYS A 314 -1.69 8.40 -6.54
C LYS A 314 -0.30 8.98 -6.32
N GLN A 315 0.67 8.15 -5.95
CA GLN A 315 2.06 8.60 -5.78
C GLN A 315 2.70 8.99 -7.12
N LEU A 316 2.52 8.16 -8.15
CA LEU A 316 3.19 8.34 -9.45
C LEU A 316 2.49 9.36 -10.35
N PHE A 317 1.18 9.51 -10.21
CA PHE A 317 0.32 10.34 -11.06
C PHE A 317 -0.66 11.17 -10.23
N PRO A 318 -0.17 12.03 -9.30
CA PRO A 318 -1.02 12.73 -8.32
C PRO A 318 -2.05 13.68 -8.95
N ASN A 319 -1.82 14.12 -10.18
CA ASN A 319 -2.72 15.02 -10.91
C ASN A 319 -3.73 14.27 -11.81
N GLN A 320 -3.71 12.94 -11.84
CA GLN A 320 -4.66 12.14 -12.61
C GLN A 320 -5.78 11.62 -11.71
N PRO A 321 -7.02 11.52 -12.20
CA PRO A 321 -8.07 10.82 -11.49
C PRO A 321 -7.66 9.36 -11.28
N THR A 322 -8.09 8.78 -10.15
CA THR A 322 -7.90 7.36 -9.90
C THR A 322 -8.60 6.54 -10.98
N ARG A 323 -8.23 5.27 -11.12
CA ARG A 323 -8.95 4.36 -12.01
C ARG A 323 -10.44 4.24 -11.65
N LEU A 324 -10.78 4.31 -10.36
CA LEU A 324 -12.16 4.26 -9.89
C LEU A 324 -13.00 5.43 -10.43
N GLU A 325 -12.43 6.63 -10.40
CA GLU A 325 -13.07 7.84 -10.93
C GLU A 325 -13.11 7.83 -12.46
N LYS A 326 -11.96 7.58 -13.09
CA LYS A 326 -11.80 7.61 -14.55
C LYS A 326 -12.71 6.62 -15.27
N ASP A 327 -12.85 5.40 -14.73
CA ASP A 327 -13.61 4.33 -15.36
C ASP A 327 -15.08 4.30 -14.90
N GLY A 328 -15.55 5.33 -14.17
CA GLY A 328 -16.94 5.46 -13.71
C GLY A 328 -17.38 4.36 -12.74
N VAL A 329 -16.45 3.84 -11.92
CA VAL A 329 -16.72 2.70 -11.02
C VAL A 329 -17.63 3.12 -9.86
N TYR A 330 -17.50 4.36 -9.37
CA TYR A 330 -18.36 4.87 -8.30
C TYR A 330 -19.85 4.84 -8.67
N ASP A 331 -20.21 5.16 -9.92
CA ASP A 331 -21.60 5.09 -10.37
C ASP A 331 -22.16 3.66 -10.32
N LYS A 332 -21.34 2.67 -10.70
CA LYS A 332 -21.68 1.24 -10.59
C LYS A 332 -21.86 0.82 -9.13
N ALA A 333 -20.96 1.26 -8.26
CA ALA A 333 -21.04 1.02 -6.82
C ALA A 333 -22.32 1.64 -6.23
N PHE A 334 -22.66 2.88 -6.58
CA PHE A 334 -23.87 3.53 -6.10
C PHE A 334 -25.14 2.88 -6.63
N ALA A 335 -25.11 2.34 -7.86
CA ALA A 335 -26.20 1.52 -8.38
C ALA A 335 -26.39 0.22 -7.57
N TYR A 336 -25.29 -0.42 -7.15
CA TYR A 336 -25.33 -1.56 -6.24
C TYR A 336 -25.90 -1.18 -4.86
N LEU A 337 -25.43 -0.09 -4.25
CA LEU A 337 -25.86 0.36 -2.92
C LEU A 337 -27.37 0.66 -2.81
N LYS A 338 -28.02 1.01 -3.93
CA LYS A 338 -29.48 1.25 -4.01
C LYS A 338 -30.32 -0.03 -3.99
N GLN A 339 -29.72 -1.21 -4.15
CA GLN A 339 -30.44 -2.48 -4.14
C GLN A 339 -30.93 -2.82 -2.72
N THR A 340 -32.04 -3.56 -2.60
CA THR A 340 -32.64 -3.93 -1.32
C THR A 340 -32.06 -5.21 -0.73
N ASP A 341 -31.72 -6.20 -1.57
CA ASP A 341 -31.14 -7.48 -1.15
C ASP A 341 -29.64 -7.54 -1.50
N LYS A 342 -28.85 -6.72 -0.79
CA LYS A 342 -27.40 -6.64 -1.00
C LYS A 342 -26.68 -7.79 -0.31
N ASP A 343 -25.81 -8.45 -1.05
CA ASP A 343 -24.81 -9.36 -0.53
C ASP A 343 -23.46 -9.04 -1.17
N TYR A 344 -22.51 -8.57 -0.37
CA TYR A 344 -21.20 -8.17 -0.85
C TYR A 344 -20.46 -9.32 -1.53
N LYS A 345 -20.69 -10.56 -1.06
CA LYS A 345 -20.04 -11.75 -1.60
C LYS A 345 -20.40 -11.96 -3.08
N ASN A 346 -21.64 -11.65 -3.46
CA ASN A 346 -22.18 -11.88 -4.80
C ASN A 346 -21.83 -10.77 -5.82
N ILE A 347 -21.09 -9.73 -5.42
CA ILE A 347 -20.61 -8.73 -6.37
C ILE A 347 -19.57 -9.39 -7.29
N ASN A 348 -19.83 -9.44 -8.60
CA ASN A 348 -18.91 -10.01 -9.57
C ASN A 348 -17.85 -8.99 -10.07
N ASP A 349 -18.17 -7.69 -10.07
CA ASP A 349 -17.23 -6.65 -10.50
C ASP A 349 -16.24 -6.34 -9.35
N LEU A 350 -14.98 -6.75 -9.55
CA LEU A 350 -13.89 -6.56 -8.59
C LEU A 350 -13.63 -5.08 -8.25
N PHE A 351 -13.87 -4.17 -9.21
CA PHE A 351 -13.64 -2.75 -8.97
C PHE A 351 -14.78 -2.15 -8.14
N VAL A 352 -16.01 -2.67 -8.28
CA VAL A 352 -17.11 -2.30 -7.36
C VAL A 352 -16.79 -2.75 -5.93
N LYS A 353 -16.21 -3.95 -5.74
CA LYS A 353 -15.71 -4.38 -4.43
C LYS A 353 -14.62 -3.45 -3.89
N LEU A 354 -13.68 -3.05 -4.76
CA LEU A 354 -12.59 -2.14 -4.39
C LEU A 354 -13.10 -0.79 -3.87
N VAL A 355 -14.24 -0.29 -4.36
CA VAL A 355 -14.82 0.98 -3.88
C VAL A 355 -15.06 0.97 -2.38
N MET A 356 -15.65 -0.11 -1.81
CA MET A 356 -15.86 -0.23 -0.37
C MET A 356 -14.54 -0.09 0.40
N LEU A 357 -13.50 -0.80 -0.05
CA LEU A 357 -12.18 -0.75 0.56
C LEU A 357 -11.61 0.68 0.49
N TRP A 358 -11.64 1.28 -0.71
CA TRP A 358 -11.06 2.60 -0.92
C TRP A 358 -11.80 3.72 -0.18
N GLN A 359 -13.11 3.60 0.02
CA GLN A 359 -13.90 4.55 0.82
C GLN A 359 -13.44 4.63 2.27
N LEU A 360 -12.93 3.54 2.85
CA LEU A 360 -12.33 3.58 4.19
C LEU A 360 -11.05 4.44 4.20
N ASN A 361 -10.21 4.32 3.17
CA ASN A 361 -9.04 5.20 3.02
C ASN A 361 -9.43 6.66 2.83
N LEU A 362 -10.48 6.94 2.04
CA LEU A 362 -10.98 8.31 1.83
C LEU A 362 -11.56 8.92 3.11
N ALA A 363 -12.27 8.12 3.91
CA ALA A 363 -12.91 8.58 5.14
C ALA A 363 -11.88 8.81 6.27
N TYR A 364 -10.95 7.88 6.45
CA TYR A 364 -10.05 7.85 7.62
C TYR A 364 -8.63 8.33 7.35
N GLY A 365 -8.28 8.61 6.09
CA GLY A 365 -6.99 9.12 5.67
C GLY A 365 -5.95 8.04 5.36
N GLU A 366 -4.77 8.49 4.91
CA GLU A 366 -3.71 7.64 4.38
C GLU A 366 -3.11 6.65 5.39
N ASP A 367 -3.30 6.89 6.69
CA ASP A 367 -2.80 6.05 7.78
C ASP A 367 -3.76 4.91 8.17
N PHE A 368 -4.98 4.88 7.61
CA PHE A 368 -5.96 3.83 7.89
C PHE A 368 -5.44 2.43 7.54
N TYR A 369 -5.07 2.22 6.27
CA TYR A 369 -4.52 0.93 5.83
C TYR A 369 -3.17 0.59 6.46
N PRO A 370 -2.22 1.53 6.59
CA PRO A 370 -1.00 1.30 7.34
C PRO A 370 -1.24 0.71 8.73
N ASN A 371 -2.17 1.28 9.50
CA ASN A 371 -2.47 0.82 10.84
C ASN A 371 -3.27 -0.48 10.86
N LEU A 372 -4.13 -0.72 9.86
CA LEU A 372 -4.79 -2.02 9.68
C LEU A 372 -3.77 -3.13 9.39
N HIS A 373 -2.79 -2.88 8.53
CA HIS A 373 -1.71 -3.84 8.25
C HIS A 373 -0.85 -4.10 9.48
N LYS A 374 -0.48 -3.06 10.24
CA LYS A 374 0.26 -3.22 11.49
C LYS A 374 -0.51 -4.10 12.47
N LEU A 375 -1.80 -3.84 12.68
CA LEU A 375 -2.66 -4.65 13.54
C LEU A 375 -2.60 -6.13 13.16
N TYR A 376 -2.79 -6.48 11.88
CA TYR A 376 -2.75 -7.87 11.43
C TYR A 376 -1.36 -8.51 11.52
N ARG A 377 -0.28 -7.75 11.29
CA ARG A 377 1.08 -8.25 11.47
C ARG A 377 1.41 -8.55 12.93
N GLU A 378 0.89 -7.74 13.85
CA GLU A 378 1.12 -7.88 15.29
C GLU A 378 0.31 -9.00 15.92
N LEU A 379 -0.78 -9.45 15.29
CA LEU A 379 -1.56 -10.59 15.79
C LEU A 379 -0.68 -11.85 15.87
N PRO A 380 -0.70 -12.57 17.01
CA PRO A 380 -0.13 -13.90 17.12
C PRO A 380 -0.69 -14.85 16.06
N GLU A 381 0.13 -15.79 15.57
CA GLU A 381 -0.25 -16.69 14.47
C GLU A 381 -1.47 -17.57 14.80
N ASN A 382 -1.66 -17.92 16.07
CA ASN A 382 -2.83 -18.67 16.55
C ASN A 382 -4.12 -17.83 16.66
N GLN A 383 -4.04 -16.51 16.53
CA GLN A 383 -5.19 -15.59 16.52
C GLN A 383 -5.59 -15.18 15.09
N LEU A 384 -4.84 -15.60 14.07
CA LEU A 384 -5.17 -15.34 12.68
C LEU A 384 -6.35 -16.20 12.22
N GLN A 385 -7.20 -15.59 11.42
CA GLN A 385 -8.41 -16.19 10.85
C GLN A 385 -8.03 -17.25 9.81
N LYS A 386 -8.66 -18.41 9.88
CA LYS A 386 -8.34 -19.56 9.03
C LYS A 386 -9.34 -19.69 7.88
N THR A 387 -10.61 -19.43 8.14
CA THR A 387 -11.67 -19.51 7.15
C THR A 387 -12.00 -18.14 6.55
N ASP A 388 -12.56 -18.13 5.35
CA ASP A 388 -12.97 -16.89 4.67
C ASP A 388 -14.07 -16.13 5.43
N GLU A 389 -14.95 -16.85 6.13
CA GLU A 389 -15.95 -16.22 6.98
C GLU A 389 -15.31 -15.55 8.20
N GLU A 390 -14.40 -16.23 8.89
CA GLU A 390 -13.64 -15.63 9.99
C GLU A 390 -12.90 -14.37 9.53
N LYS A 391 -12.27 -14.39 8.34
CA LYS A 391 -11.57 -13.22 7.77
C LYS A 391 -12.52 -12.04 7.55
N ARG A 392 -13.72 -12.26 6.99
CA ARG A 392 -14.72 -11.19 6.82
C ARG A 392 -15.16 -10.60 8.15
N GLN A 393 -15.47 -11.45 9.13
CA GLN A 393 -15.89 -11.00 10.46
C GLN A 393 -14.76 -10.23 11.17
N ALA A 394 -13.52 -10.71 11.06
CA ALA A 394 -12.36 -10.00 11.59
C ALA A 394 -12.09 -8.68 10.86
N PHE A 395 -12.33 -8.61 9.55
CA PHE A 395 -12.20 -7.36 8.79
C PHE A 395 -13.16 -6.30 9.32
N ILE A 396 -14.43 -6.63 9.53
CA ILE A 396 -15.44 -5.72 10.11
C ILE A 396 -15.01 -5.22 11.50
N TYR A 397 -14.55 -6.14 12.35
CA TYR A 397 -14.10 -5.80 13.71
C TYR A 397 -12.82 -4.95 13.73
N ASN A 398 -11.78 -5.37 13.00
CA ASN A 398 -10.47 -4.72 13.02
C ASN A 398 -10.50 -3.34 12.33
N THR A 399 -11.29 -3.17 11.27
CA THR A 399 -11.49 -1.85 10.66
C THR A 399 -12.21 -0.91 11.63
N SER A 400 -13.23 -1.38 12.36
CA SER A 400 -13.90 -0.59 13.41
C SER A 400 -12.93 -0.18 14.53
N LYS A 401 -12.07 -1.11 14.95
CA LYS A 401 -11.03 -0.87 15.95
C LYS A 401 -9.99 0.18 15.50
N VAL A 402 -9.50 0.07 14.26
CA VAL A 402 -8.51 1.01 13.69
C VAL A 402 -9.13 2.39 13.46
N ALA A 403 -10.34 2.44 12.93
CA ALA A 403 -11.10 3.69 12.76
C ALA A 403 -11.48 4.35 14.10
N LYS A 404 -11.43 3.59 15.20
CA LYS A 404 -11.98 3.97 16.51
C LYS A 404 -13.44 4.43 16.40
N GLN A 405 -14.19 3.77 15.51
CA GLN A 405 -15.59 4.03 15.24
C GLN A 405 -16.31 2.71 14.98
N ASN A 406 -17.57 2.62 15.39
CA ASN A 406 -18.41 1.48 15.02
C ASN A 406 -18.83 1.63 13.54
N LEU A 407 -18.25 0.77 12.69
CA LEU A 407 -18.44 0.75 11.25
C LEU A 407 -19.56 -0.21 10.78
N LEU A 408 -20.33 -0.82 11.69
CA LEU A 408 -21.45 -1.68 11.31
C LEU A 408 -22.40 -1.01 10.31
N PRO A 409 -22.79 0.28 10.45
CA PRO A 409 -23.65 0.93 9.47
C PRO A 409 -23.04 0.96 8.06
N PHE A 410 -21.73 1.15 7.95
CA PHE A 410 -21.04 1.14 6.66
C PHE A 410 -21.07 -0.24 6.01
N PHE A 411 -20.78 -1.30 6.77
CA PHE A 411 -20.79 -2.66 6.24
C PHE A 411 -22.21 -3.16 5.91
N ASP A 412 -23.21 -2.72 6.67
CA ASP A 412 -24.62 -2.99 6.39
C ASP A 412 -25.05 -2.38 5.06
N GLN A 413 -24.60 -1.16 4.75
CA GLN A 413 -24.84 -0.53 3.44
C GLN A 413 -24.18 -1.28 2.29
N TRP A 414 -23.00 -1.85 2.52
CA TRP A 414 -22.32 -2.66 1.50
C TRP A 414 -22.80 -4.12 1.42
N GLY A 415 -23.68 -4.56 2.33
CA GLY A 415 -24.11 -5.95 2.40
C GLY A 415 -23.01 -6.92 2.83
N LEU A 416 -21.93 -6.43 3.48
CA LEU A 416 -20.91 -7.27 4.11
C LEU A 416 -21.40 -7.62 5.53
N LYS A 417 -22.20 -8.68 5.62
CA LYS A 417 -23.01 -8.98 6.80
C LYS A 417 -22.16 -9.38 8.02
N ALA A 418 -22.23 -8.58 9.08
CA ALA A 418 -21.68 -8.94 10.39
C ALA A 418 -22.57 -10.00 11.07
N SER A 419 -21.94 -11.04 11.63
CA SER A 419 -22.63 -12.01 12.50
C SER A 419 -23.06 -11.32 13.81
N GLN A 420 -24.01 -11.93 14.53
CA GLN A 420 -24.44 -11.40 15.84
C GLN A 420 -23.27 -11.29 16.82
N GLU A 421 -22.36 -12.28 16.82
CA GLU A 421 -21.15 -12.25 17.65
C GLU A 421 -20.25 -11.07 17.29
N THR A 422 -20.02 -10.83 16.00
CA THR A 422 -19.19 -9.70 15.54
C THR A 422 -19.82 -8.36 15.86
N ARG A 423 -21.15 -8.22 15.70
CA ARG A 423 -21.88 -7.01 16.10
C ARG A 423 -21.67 -6.72 17.58
N GLN A 424 -21.87 -7.72 18.44
CA GLN A 424 -21.63 -7.57 19.88
C GLN A 424 -20.19 -7.15 20.18
N LYS A 425 -19.19 -7.81 19.56
CA LYS A 425 -17.78 -7.43 19.72
C LYS A 425 -17.48 -6.00 19.30
N VAL A 426 -18.11 -5.49 18.24
CA VAL A 426 -17.94 -4.10 17.80
C VAL A 426 -18.64 -3.14 18.76
N GLU A 427 -19.84 -3.45 19.23
CA GLU A 427 -20.57 -2.65 20.22
C GLU A 427 -19.82 -2.56 21.56
N ASP A 428 -19.19 -3.65 22.00
CA ASP A 428 -18.41 -3.72 23.23
C ASP A 428 -17.14 -2.84 23.19
N LEU A 429 -16.69 -2.41 22.00
CA LEU A 429 -15.64 -1.39 21.88
C LEU A 429 -16.09 -0.03 22.41
N ASN A 430 -17.40 0.21 22.53
CA ASN A 430 -18.00 1.50 22.90
C ASN A 430 -17.51 2.68 22.04
N SER A 431 -17.05 2.40 20.82
CA SER A 431 -16.61 3.41 19.85
C SER A 431 -17.80 4.22 19.34
N PRO A 432 -17.61 5.51 18.98
CA PRO A 432 -18.65 6.32 18.37
C PRO A 432 -19.22 5.66 17.11
N THR A 433 -20.55 5.63 16.98
CA THR A 433 -21.26 5.00 15.86
C THR A 433 -21.28 5.92 14.65
N LEU A 434 -20.78 5.42 13.52
CA LEU A 434 -20.77 6.16 12.26
C LEU A 434 -22.20 6.49 11.82
N ILE A 435 -22.43 7.78 11.50
CA ILE A 435 -23.69 8.24 10.90
C ILE A 435 -23.48 8.92 9.54
N ALA A 436 -22.27 9.38 9.23
CA ALA A 436 -21.97 9.94 7.92
C ALA A 436 -22.03 8.86 6.82
N PRO A 437 -22.57 9.18 5.63
CA PRO A 437 -22.67 8.22 4.54
C PRO A 437 -21.34 8.07 3.80
N ILE A 438 -20.31 7.55 4.47
CA ILE A 438 -18.98 7.38 3.85
C ILE A 438 -19.01 6.39 2.67
N TRP A 439 -20.07 5.58 2.58
CA TRP A 439 -20.36 4.74 1.41
C TRP A 439 -20.73 5.53 0.14
N GLU A 440 -20.92 6.85 0.25
CA GLU A 440 -21.11 7.77 -0.89
C GLU A 440 -19.83 8.51 -1.28
N ALA A 441 -18.71 8.27 -0.58
CA ALA A 441 -17.46 8.97 -0.86
C ALA A 441 -16.85 8.57 -2.21
N THR A 442 -16.36 9.57 -2.94
CA THR A 442 -15.51 9.42 -4.13
C THR A 442 -14.16 10.13 -3.91
N ASP A 443 -13.19 9.91 -4.80
CA ASP A 443 -11.91 10.60 -4.72
C ASP A 443 -12.05 12.13 -4.84
N THR A 444 -13.00 12.60 -5.67
CA THR A 444 -13.28 14.03 -5.90
C THR A 444 -14.20 14.64 -4.84
N LYS A 445 -15.02 13.82 -4.18
CA LYS A 445 -15.97 14.23 -3.14
C LYS A 445 -15.86 13.29 -1.93
N PRO A 446 -14.76 13.38 -1.15
CA PRO A 446 -14.62 12.57 0.05
C PRO A 446 -15.66 13.00 1.10
N VAL A 447 -16.16 12.03 1.86
CA VAL A 447 -17.07 12.27 2.98
C VAL A 447 -16.29 12.12 4.28
N LYS A 448 -16.26 13.19 5.08
CA LYS A 448 -15.65 13.11 6.41
C LYS A 448 -16.54 12.28 7.35
N PRO A 449 -15.97 11.33 8.09
CA PRO A 449 -16.75 10.52 9.01
C PRO A 449 -17.20 11.37 10.22
N LEU A 450 -18.52 11.39 10.42
CA LEU A 450 -19.23 11.95 11.56
C LEU A 450 -19.85 10.80 12.35
N ALA A 451 -19.73 10.84 13.68
CA ALA A 451 -20.23 9.78 14.55
C ALA A 451 -20.90 10.32 15.81
N VAL A 452 -21.78 9.49 16.38
CA VAL A 452 -22.44 9.72 17.67
C VAL A 452 -21.68 8.95 18.75
N LEU A 453 -21.30 9.63 19.83
CA LEU A 453 -20.67 8.98 20.99
C LEU A 453 -21.62 7.95 21.61
N SER A 454 -21.08 6.80 22.06
CA SER A 454 -21.87 5.80 22.77
C SER A 454 -22.47 6.38 24.04
N LYS A 455 -23.78 6.23 24.24
CA LYS A 455 -24.45 6.70 25.46
C LYS A 455 -24.19 5.80 26.67
N LYS A 456 -23.80 4.54 26.43
CA LYS A 456 -23.47 3.56 27.49
C LYS A 456 -22.33 3.99 28.41
N ILE A 457 -21.46 4.89 27.95
CA ILE A 457 -20.35 5.43 28.75
C ILE A 457 -20.72 6.74 29.47
N MET A 458 -21.91 7.29 29.21
CA MET A 458 -22.32 8.60 29.71
C MET A 458 -23.11 8.50 31.02
N LYS A 459 -23.15 9.61 31.77
CA LYS A 459 -24.07 9.80 32.89
C LYS A 459 -24.81 11.12 32.72
N ALA A 460 -26.11 11.12 32.94
CA ALA A 460 -26.93 12.33 32.88
C ALA A 460 -27.35 12.79 34.28
N SER A 461 -27.43 14.10 34.45
CA SER A 461 -27.96 14.76 35.65
C SER A 461 -28.70 16.02 35.26
N ALA A 462 -29.71 16.42 36.01
CA ALA A 462 -30.44 17.66 35.76
C ALA A 462 -30.66 18.46 37.03
N ASN A 463 -30.76 19.80 36.90
CA ASN A 463 -31.13 20.66 38.04
C ASN A 463 -32.63 20.59 38.36
N SER A 464 -33.43 20.01 37.47
CA SER A 464 -34.85 19.75 37.63
C SER A 464 -35.22 18.52 36.82
N GLU A 465 -35.91 17.58 37.44
CA GLU A 465 -36.40 16.38 36.79
C GLU A 465 -37.65 15.86 37.50
N GLU A 466 -38.47 15.11 36.77
CA GLU A 466 -39.55 14.32 37.34
C GLU A 466 -39.03 12.93 37.71
N SER A 467 -38.27 12.85 38.82
CA SER A 467 -37.40 11.71 39.13
C SER A 467 -38.08 10.34 39.15
N TRP A 468 -39.38 10.25 39.44
CA TRP A 468 -40.08 8.96 39.51
C TRP A 468 -40.50 8.41 38.14
N HIS A 469 -40.51 9.22 37.08
CA HIS A 469 -41.01 8.84 35.76
C HIS A 469 -40.10 9.27 34.61
N ASP A 470 -39.66 10.53 34.63
CA ASP A 470 -38.88 11.17 33.55
C ASP A 470 -37.52 11.71 34.06
N PRO A 471 -36.66 10.88 34.70
CA PRO A 471 -35.36 11.30 35.18
C PRO A 471 -34.39 11.67 34.05
N ALA A 472 -33.31 12.37 34.39
CA ALA A 472 -32.27 12.77 33.43
C ALA A 472 -31.67 11.60 32.63
N SER A 473 -31.59 10.41 33.23
CA SER A 473 -31.07 9.20 32.58
C SER A 473 -31.85 8.76 31.35
N ASN A 474 -33.14 9.09 31.27
CA ASN A 474 -33.96 8.75 30.10
C ASN A 474 -33.49 9.49 28.85
N ALA A 475 -32.82 10.64 28.99
CA ALA A 475 -32.29 11.37 27.83
C ALA A 475 -31.09 10.68 27.17
N ILE A 476 -30.58 9.59 27.74
CA ILE A 476 -29.41 8.86 27.24
C ILE A 476 -29.58 7.33 27.28
N ASP A 477 -30.83 6.83 27.27
CA ASP A 477 -31.13 5.40 27.40
C ASP A 477 -31.32 4.67 26.06
N ASP A 478 -31.19 5.39 24.93
CA ASP A 478 -31.43 4.89 23.56
C ASP A 478 -32.88 4.40 23.32
N ASN A 479 -33.84 4.86 24.13
CA ASN A 479 -35.26 4.64 23.93
C ASN A 479 -36.02 5.97 23.66
N PRO A 480 -36.38 6.28 22.39
CA PRO A 480 -37.06 7.54 22.06
C PRO A 480 -38.49 7.68 22.64
N ASN A 481 -39.01 6.65 23.32
CA ASN A 481 -40.32 6.66 23.98
C ASN A 481 -40.25 7.09 25.45
N THR A 482 -39.06 7.11 26.07
CA THR A 482 -38.83 7.71 27.39
C THR A 482 -38.32 9.13 27.22
N ILE A 483 -38.47 9.95 28.25
CA ILE A 483 -38.00 11.34 28.23
C ILE A 483 -37.37 11.72 29.56
N TRP A 484 -36.40 12.64 29.53
CA TRP A 484 -36.19 13.56 30.65
C TRP A 484 -37.25 14.65 30.58
N HIS A 485 -37.81 15.01 31.74
CA HIS A 485 -38.73 16.13 31.85
C HIS A 485 -38.44 16.93 33.13
N SER A 486 -38.37 18.26 33.05
CA SER A 486 -38.29 19.12 34.22
C SER A 486 -39.48 18.89 35.16
N LYS A 487 -39.31 19.04 36.47
CA LYS A 487 -40.33 18.73 37.48
C LYS A 487 -41.71 19.32 37.17
N TRP A 488 -42.76 18.51 37.20
CA TRP A 488 -44.11 18.93 36.79
C TRP A 488 -44.76 19.92 37.77
N SER A 489 -44.37 19.88 39.05
CA SER A 489 -44.94 20.76 40.06
C SER A 489 -44.46 22.22 39.98
N THR A 490 -43.39 22.50 39.21
CA THR A 490 -42.77 23.83 39.13
C THR A 490 -42.40 24.21 37.69
N LYS A 491 -43.22 25.08 37.07
CA LYS A 491 -42.94 25.67 35.74
C LYS A 491 -42.18 26.99 35.83
N ASN A 492 -41.61 27.41 34.71
CA ASN A 492 -40.88 28.68 34.52
C ASN A 492 -39.69 28.88 35.47
N GLN A 493 -39.02 27.80 35.87
CA GLN A 493 -37.81 27.85 36.72
C GLN A 493 -36.52 27.91 35.89
N TYR A 494 -36.55 28.64 34.78
CA TYR A 494 -35.41 28.74 33.87
C TYR A 494 -34.19 29.38 34.59
N PRO A 495 -32.96 28.95 34.25
CA PRO A 495 -32.65 27.91 33.27
C PRO A 495 -32.83 26.47 33.80
N TYR A 496 -33.37 25.59 32.95
CA TYR A 496 -33.30 24.14 33.18
C TYR A 496 -32.01 23.60 32.56
N ASN A 497 -31.28 22.76 33.28
CA ASN A 497 -30.01 22.21 32.84
C ASN A 497 -30.10 20.69 32.80
N LEU A 498 -29.66 20.11 31.69
CA LEU A 498 -29.31 18.70 31.57
C LEU A 498 -27.80 18.62 31.29
N ALA A 499 -27.06 18.04 32.23
CA ALA A 499 -25.61 17.86 32.16
C ALA A 499 -25.26 16.40 31.91
N LEU A 500 -24.35 16.17 30.96
CA LEU A 500 -23.80 14.88 30.59
C LEU A 500 -22.33 14.81 31.00
N ASP A 501 -21.94 13.78 31.74
CA ASP A 501 -20.56 13.31 31.88
C ASP A 501 -20.29 12.31 30.76
N LEU A 502 -19.32 12.59 29.89
CA LEU A 502 -18.95 11.74 28.74
C LEU A 502 -18.06 10.55 29.15
N GLY A 503 -17.71 10.42 30.43
CA GLY A 503 -16.84 9.39 30.98
C GLY A 503 -15.35 9.70 30.80
N GLU A 504 -14.95 10.07 29.58
CA GLU A 504 -13.58 10.46 29.23
C GLU A 504 -13.55 11.74 28.39
N THR A 505 -12.36 12.32 28.21
CA THR A 505 -12.20 13.51 27.36
C THR A 505 -12.42 13.14 25.90
N LYS A 506 -13.36 13.82 25.23
CA LYS A 506 -13.66 13.68 23.82
C LYS A 506 -13.54 15.03 23.13
N THR A 507 -13.12 15.03 21.86
CA THR A 507 -13.31 16.21 21.01
C THR A 507 -14.71 16.10 20.41
N ILE A 508 -15.52 17.14 20.54
CA ILE A 508 -16.92 17.14 20.08
C ILE A 508 -17.21 18.42 19.33
N ASN A 509 -18.18 18.41 18.42
CA ASN A 509 -18.54 19.57 17.60
C ASN A 509 -20.06 19.76 17.43
N GLN A 510 -20.88 18.79 17.87
CA GLN A 510 -22.33 18.96 17.84
C GLN A 510 -23.00 18.27 19.03
N VAL A 511 -24.14 18.84 19.44
CA VAL A 511 -25.11 18.21 20.32
C VAL A 511 -26.44 18.17 19.58
N ALA A 512 -27.09 17.02 19.54
CA ALA A 512 -28.41 16.88 18.95
C ALA A 512 -29.41 16.45 20.03
N CYS A 513 -30.59 17.07 20.03
CA CYS A 513 -31.66 16.76 20.97
C CYS A 513 -32.90 16.27 20.20
N LEU A 514 -33.38 15.08 20.51
CA LEU A 514 -34.67 14.58 20.06
C LEU A 514 -35.74 15.05 21.02
N PRO A 515 -36.74 15.84 20.57
CA PRO A 515 -37.89 16.17 21.40
C PRO A 515 -38.71 14.92 21.75
N ARG A 516 -39.57 15.00 22.77
CA ARG A 516 -40.56 13.95 23.08
C ARG A 516 -41.35 13.48 21.85
N GLN A 517 -41.56 12.17 21.73
CA GLN A 517 -42.20 11.52 20.57
C GLN A 517 -43.64 11.03 20.84
N ASP A 518 -44.17 11.28 22.03
CA ASP A 518 -45.48 10.81 22.51
C ASP A 518 -46.70 11.65 22.03
N GLY A 519 -46.52 12.47 20.98
CA GLY A 519 -47.56 13.34 20.43
C GLY A 519 -47.80 14.65 21.21
N SER A 520 -47.23 14.82 22.40
CA SER A 520 -47.28 16.08 23.14
C SER A 520 -46.15 17.04 22.73
N ASN A 521 -46.36 18.35 22.96
CA ASN A 521 -45.34 19.38 22.75
C ASN A 521 -44.82 19.99 24.07
N ASN A 522 -45.28 19.51 25.22
CA ASN A 522 -44.93 20.07 26.52
C ASN A 522 -43.45 19.91 26.82
N GLY A 523 -42.77 21.00 27.17
CA GLY A 523 -41.34 21.02 27.46
C GLY A 523 -40.41 21.05 26.24
N ARG A 524 -40.93 21.04 24.99
CA ARG A 524 -40.06 21.20 23.81
C ARG A 524 -39.22 22.46 23.92
N ILE A 525 -37.92 22.31 23.73
CA ILE A 525 -36.93 23.38 23.87
C ILE A 525 -37.14 24.41 22.75
N LEU A 526 -37.19 25.69 23.11
CA LEU A 526 -37.31 26.80 22.17
C LEU A 526 -36.04 27.63 22.10
N ASN A 527 -35.42 27.92 23.26
CA ASN A 527 -34.16 28.64 23.35
C ASN A 527 -33.19 27.83 24.20
N TYR A 528 -31.95 27.71 23.73
CA TYR A 528 -30.92 26.92 24.40
C TYR A 528 -29.55 27.61 24.41
N ASN A 529 -28.72 27.22 25.36
CA ASN A 529 -27.28 27.39 25.33
C ASN A 529 -26.62 26.01 25.48
N ILE A 530 -25.51 25.76 24.79
CA ILE A 530 -24.66 24.59 25.00
C ILE A 530 -23.38 25.05 25.69
N TYR A 531 -23.02 24.34 26.75
CA TYR A 531 -21.75 24.54 27.44
C TYR A 531 -20.93 23.25 27.48
N THR A 532 -19.61 23.40 27.55
CA THR A 532 -18.67 22.29 27.76
C THR A 532 -17.77 22.54 28.96
N SER A 533 -17.23 21.48 29.54
CA SER A 533 -16.30 21.55 30.67
C SER A 533 -15.34 20.35 30.68
N MET A 534 -14.17 20.54 31.28
CA MET A 534 -13.20 19.47 31.57
C MET A 534 -13.35 18.90 32.98
N ASP A 535 -13.91 19.66 33.92
CA ASP A 535 -13.96 19.33 35.36
C ASP A 535 -15.38 19.19 35.93
N GLY A 536 -16.40 19.48 35.13
CA GLY A 536 -17.81 19.37 35.52
C GLY A 536 -18.28 20.51 36.44
N SER A 537 -17.44 21.52 36.66
CA SER A 537 -17.74 22.68 37.52
C SER A 537 -17.61 24.00 36.75
N ASN A 538 -16.54 24.16 35.98
CA ASN A 538 -16.26 25.33 35.17
C ASN A 538 -16.73 25.11 33.73
N TYR A 539 -17.91 25.63 33.41
CA TYR A 539 -18.54 25.49 32.09
C TYR A 539 -18.29 26.72 31.21
N GLN A 540 -17.89 26.48 29.96
CA GLN A 540 -17.74 27.49 28.92
C GLN A 540 -18.85 27.35 27.88
N LYS A 541 -19.49 28.46 27.51
CA LYS A 541 -20.51 28.45 26.46
C LYS A 541 -19.86 28.28 25.11
N VAL A 542 -20.30 27.29 24.34
CA VAL A 542 -19.78 27.01 22.99
C VAL A 542 -20.75 27.43 21.89
N THR A 543 -22.05 27.41 22.16
CA THR A 543 -23.08 27.93 21.23
C THR A 543 -24.39 28.25 21.95
N SER A 544 -25.29 28.94 21.26
CA SER A 544 -26.64 29.24 21.69
C SER A 544 -27.54 29.42 20.49
N GLY A 545 -28.83 29.15 20.63
CA GLY A 545 -29.76 29.31 19.52
C GLY A 545 -31.20 29.09 19.90
N THR A 546 -32.01 28.94 18.85
CA THR A 546 -33.44 28.62 18.96
C THR A 546 -33.77 27.41 18.11
N TRP A 547 -34.75 26.63 18.55
CA TRP A 547 -35.30 25.52 17.79
C TRP A 547 -36.80 25.70 17.55
N GLU A 548 -37.28 25.17 16.44
CA GLU A 548 -38.71 25.15 16.16
C GLU A 548 -39.41 24.11 17.03
N SER A 549 -40.69 24.33 17.32
CA SER A 549 -41.46 23.41 18.16
C SER A 549 -42.03 22.23 17.35
N ASN A 550 -41.17 21.47 16.70
CA ASN A 550 -41.54 20.30 15.91
C ASN A 550 -41.10 18.99 16.64
N GLY A 551 -41.33 17.83 16.02
CA GLY A 551 -40.95 16.53 16.58
C GLY A 551 -39.62 15.98 16.03
N GLY A 552 -38.98 16.70 15.12
CA GLY A 552 -37.70 16.33 14.51
C GLY A 552 -36.53 16.52 15.47
N LYS A 553 -35.44 15.81 15.21
CA LYS A 553 -34.18 15.96 15.96
C LYS A 553 -33.56 17.31 15.60
N GLU A 554 -33.21 18.07 16.63
CA GLU A 554 -32.68 19.42 16.51
C GLU A 554 -31.19 19.43 16.83
N PHE A 555 -30.41 20.27 16.14
CA PHE A 555 -28.94 20.26 16.22
C PHE A 555 -28.40 21.60 16.72
N ALA A 556 -27.34 21.52 17.52
CA ALA A 556 -26.52 22.63 17.95
C ALA A 556 -25.06 22.34 17.56
N THR A 557 -24.57 23.06 16.54
CA THR A 557 -23.21 22.91 16.00
C THR A 557 -22.30 24.02 16.50
N PHE A 558 -21.04 23.68 16.74
CA PHE A 558 -20.00 24.60 17.21
C PHE A 558 -18.61 24.13 16.74
N GLU A 559 -17.60 24.98 16.90
CA GLU A 559 -16.21 24.62 16.59
C GLU A 559 -15.73 23.45 17.47
N PRO A 560 -14.94 22.49 16.93
CA PRO A 560 -14.47 21.34 17.69
C PRO A 560 -13.79 21.73 19.01
N VAL A 561 -14.25 21.15 20.12
CA VAL A 561 -13.76 21.43 21.47
C VAL A 561 -13.50 20.14 22.23
N SER A 562 -12.39 20.08 22.97
CA SER A 562 -12.15 18.99 23.93
C SER A 562 -12.98 19.20 25.19
N ALA A 563 -13.79 18.20 25.55
CA ALA A 563 -14.68 18.26 26.71
C ALA A 563 -14.81 16.88 27.37
N LYS A 564 -15.01 16.87 28.69
CA LYS A 564 -15.48 15.70 29.44
C LYS A 564 -16.95 15.83 29.83
N TYR A 565 -17.46 17.06 29.92
CA TYR A 565 -18.84 17.34 30.28
C TYR A 565 -19.50 18.24 29.24
N VAL A 566 -20.77 18.00 28.99
CA VAL A 566 -21.65 18.81 28.13
C VAL A 566 -22.86 19.24 28.96
N LYS A 567 -23.35 20.46 28.79
CA LYS A 567 -24.57 20.93 29.44
C LYS A 567 -25.49 21.60 28.44
N VAL A 568 -26.69 21.05 28.30
CA VAL A 568 -27.81 21.66 27.58
C VAL A 568 -28.57 22.53 28.57
N GLU A 569 -28.46 23.85 28.41
CA GLU A 569 -29.18 24.82 29.22
C GLU A 569 -30.39 25.35 28.43
N VAL A 570 -31.59 25.00 28.89
CA VAL A 570 -32.85 25.46 28.34
C VAL A 570 -33.22 26.78 29.00
N THR A 571 -33.29 27.84 28.19
CA THR A 571 -33.67 29.19 28.66
C THR A 571 -35.13 29.53 28.35
N ASN A 572 -35.75 28.79 27.42
CA ASN A 572 -37.17 28.87 27.14
C ASN A 572 -37.65 27.53 26.53
N GLY A 573 -38.83 27.07 26.91
CA GLY A 573 -39.43 25.84 26.43
C GLY A 573 -40.96 25.90 26.47
N LYS A 574 -41.62 25.03 25.72
CA LYS A 574 -43.08 25.04 25.60
C LYS A 574 -43.75 24.83 26.96
N ASN A 575 -44.76 25.67 27.23
CA ASN A 575 -45.57 25.73 28.45
C ASN A 575 -44.78 25.96 29.76
N GLY A 576 -43.54 26.46 29.67
CA GLY A 576 -42.73 26.74 30.85
C GLY A 576 -41.93 25.56 31.39
N TYR A 577 -41.77 24.49 30.61
CA TYR A 577 -41.02 23.28 30.98
C TYR A 577 -39.85 23.03 30.03
N ALA A 578 -39.03 22.02 30.34
CA ALA A 578 -38.02 21.43 29.46
C ALA A 578 -38.21 19.91 29.39
N SER A 579 -38.09 19.32 28.20
CA SER A 579 -38.10 17.88 28.00
C SER A 579 -37.25 17.47 26.81
N ILE A 580 -36.61 16.31 26.90
CA ILE A 580 -35.78 15.71 25.85
C ILE A 580 -35.98 14.20 25.87
N ALA A 581 -36.26 13.59 24.72
CA ALA A 581 -36.29 12.14 24.58
C ALA A 581 -34.87 11.57 24.51
N GLU A 582 -34.02 12.14 23.65
CA GLU A 582 -32.64 11.67 23.48
C GLU A 582 -31.68 12.85 23.28
N VAL A 583 -30.48 12.74 23.85
CA VAL A 583 -29.35 13.62 23.56
C VAL A 583 -28.23 12.81 22.94
N ASP A 584 -27.85 13.19 21.71
CA ASP A 584 -26.67 12.67 21.03
C ASP A 584 -25.55 13.71 21.12
N VAL A 585 -24.34 13.25 21.45
CA VAL A 585 -23.12 14.07 21.37
C VAL A 585 -22.30 13.56 20.21
N LEU A 586 -21.92 14.44 19.29
CA LEU A 586 -21.28 14.06 18.04
C LEU A 586 -19.83 14.52 17.98
N THR A 587 -19.05 13.74 17.25
CA THR A 587 -17.64 13.99 16.96
C THR A 587 -17.37 13.70 15.50
N ASP A 588 -16.58 14.57 14.87
CA ASP A 588 -15.83 14.16 13.68
C ASP A 588 -14.79 13.14 14.12
N SER A 589 -14.59 12.06 13.37
CA SER A 589 -13.37 11.28 13.57
C SER A 589 -12.18 12.09 13.07
N SER A 590 -11.15 12.14 13.90
CA SER A 590 -9.83 12.53 13.41
C SER A 590 -9.34 11.50 12.39
N PRO A 591 -8.53 11.90 11.39
CA PRO A 591 -7.77 10.94 10.61
C PRO A 591 -7.09 9.95 11.54
N VAL A 592 -7.08 8.68 11.15
CA VAL A 592 -6.34 7.67 11.91
C VAL A 592 -4.89 8.16 11.96
N LYS A 593 -4.27 8.18 13.13
CA LYS A 593 -2.85 8.53 13.30
C LYS A 593 -2.08 7.28 13.74
N PRO A 594 -0.78 7.18 13.39
CA PRO A 594 0.08 6.03 13.72
C PRO A 594 0.08 5.63 15.20
#